data_AF-A0A958QDJ0-F1
#
_entry.id   AF-A0A958QDJ0-F1
#
_cell.length_a   1.000
_cell.length_b   1.000
_cell.length_c   1.000
_cell.angle_alpha   90.00
_cell.angle_beta   90.00
_cell.angle_gamma   90.00
#
_symmetry.space_group_name_H-M   'P 1'
#
loop_
_entity.id
_entity.type
_entity.pdbx_description
1 polymer ?
#
loop_
_entity_poly.entity_id
_entity_poly.type
_entity_poly.pdbx_seq_one_letter_code
_entity_poly.pdbx_strand_id
1 'polypeptide(L)'
;MKAKESARIITPELTDLKIIADQELIEKLEKIRGLLAHKTSQLSHCELLHAICDIAIEDLKPKKPSQKDLQNVDKTTAQQVCLRQ
;
A
#
# COMPACT_ATOMS: atom_id res chain seq x y z
N MET A 1 5.26 -22.15 5.40
CA MET A 1 5.94 -22.61 4.17
C MET A 1 6.74 -21.44 3.62
N LYS A 2 7.97 -21.62 3.10
CA LYS A 2 8.66 -20.53 2.38
C LYS A 2 7.94 -20.33 1.05
N ALA A 3 7.60 -19.10 0.71
CA ALA A 3 7.01 -18.77 -0.59
C ALA A 3 7.99 -19.22 -1.69
N LYS A 4 7.51 -20.11 -2.57
CA LYS A 4 8.24 -20.45 -3.81
C LYS A 4 7.78 -19.46 -4.86
N GLU A 5 8.65 -18.51 -5.16
CA GLU A 5 8.47 -17.55 -6.24
C GLU A 5 9.61 -17.68 -7.26
N SER A 6 9.28 -17.46 -8.53
CA SER A 6 10.23 -17.44 -9.63
C SER A 6 9.90 -16.26 -10.53
N ALA A 7 10.91 -15.45 -10.84
CA ALA A 7 10.81 -14.34 -11.79
C ALA A 7 11.75 -14.59 -12.95
N ARG A 8 11.24 -14.48 -14.18
CA ARG A 8 12.02 -14.60 -15.42
C ARG A 8 11.74 -13.40 -16.32
N ILE A 9 12.78 -12.67 -16.67
CA ILE A 9 12.70 -11.60 -17.66
C ILE A 9 12.44 -12.24 -19.02
N ILE A 10 11.37 -11.84 -19.69
CA ILE A 10 11.01 -12.30 -21.04
C ILE A 10 11.48 -11.26 -22.07
N THR A 11 11.16 -10.00 -21.81
CA THR A 11 11.60 -8.83 -22.59
C THR A 11 12.00 -7.70 -21.63
N PRO A 12 12.59 -6.59 -22.09
CA PRO A 12 12.89 -5.45 -21.23
C PRO A 12 11.67 -4.87 -20.51
N GLU A 13 10.46 -5.10 -21.02
CA GLU A 13 9.20 -4.56 -20.49
C GLU A 13 8.34 -5.62 -19.79
N LEU A 14 8.61 -6.91 -20.01
CA LEU A 14 7.78 -8.01 -19.51
C LEU A 14 8.60 -8.98 -18.67
N THR A 15 8.13 -9.22 -17.45
CA THR A 15 8.65 -10.25 -16.55
C THR A 15 7.57 -11.28 -16.28
N ASP A 16 7.90 -12.56 -16.50
CA ASP A 16 7.07 -13.67 -16.06
C ASP A 16 7.29 -13.89 -14.57
N LEU A 17 6.20 -13.75 -13.80
CA LEU A 17 6.18 -13.93 -12.36
C LEU A 17 5.31 -15.14 -12.02
N LYS A 18 5.94 -16.19 -11.49
CA LYS A 18 5.25 -17.38 -11.00
C LYS A 18 5.31 -17.41 -9.48
N ILE A 19 4.14 -17.37 -8.86
CA ILE A 19 3.97 -17.47 -7.40
C ILE A 19 3.13 -18.69 -7.06
N ILE A 20 3.41 -19.31 -5.91
CA ILE A 20 2.51 -20.27 -5.27
C ILE A 20 1.81 -19.52 -4.13
N ALA A 21 0.54 -19.19 -4.35
CA ALA A 21 -0.32 -18.57 -3.37
C ALA A 21 -0.97 -19.64 -2.48
N ASP A 22 -1.00 -19.41 -1.18
CA ASP A 22 -1.86 -20.17 -0.27
C ASP A 22 -3.33 -19.73 -0.40
N GLN A 23 -4.22 -20.50 0.22
CA GLN A 23 -5.66 -20.28 0.15
C GLN A 23 -6.07 -18.88 0.66
N GLU A 24 -5.41 -18.37 1.70
CA GLU A 24 -5.74 -17.06 2.29
C GLU A 24 -5.43 -15.94 1.29
N LEU A 25 -4.32 -16.03 0.56
CA LEU A 25 -3.97 -15.07 -0.48
C LEU A 25 -4.99 -15.09 -1.64
N ILE A 26 -5.41 -16.28 -2.10
CA ILE A 26 -6.42 -16.41 -3.15
C ILE A 26 -7.76 -15.79 -2.71
N GLU A 27 -8.20 -16.04 -1.48
CA GLU A 27 -9.44 -15.46 -0.96
C GLU A 27 -9.40 -13.94 -0.87
N LYS A 28 -8.25 -13.36 -0.52
CA LYS A 28 -8.05 -11.90 -0.54
C LYS A 28 -8.15 -11.34 -1.95
N LEU A 29 -7.52 -11.99 -2.93
CA LEU A 29 -7.58 -11.58 -4.34
C LEU A 29 -9.01 -11.63 -4.89
N GLU A 30 -9.77 -12.69 -4.58
CA GLU A 30 -11.18 -12.82 -4.95
C GLU A 30 -12.04 -11.69 -4.37
N LYS A 31 -11.85 -11.36 -3.09
CA LYS A 31 -12.56 -10.26 -2.43
C LYS A 31 -12.26 -8.91 -3.11
N ILE A 32 -10.98 -8.64 -3.38
CA ILE A 32 -10.59 -7.39 -4.06
C ILE A 32 -11.19 -7.34 -5.47
N ARG A 33 -11.19 -8.46 -6.20
CA ARG A 33 -11.83 -8.52 -7.51
C ARG A 33 -13.32 -8.20 -7.43
N GLY A 34 -14.02 -8.71 -6.42
CA GLY A 34 -15.41 -8.38 -6.13
C GLY A 34 -15.63 -6.89 -5.85
N LEU A 35 -14.74 -6.27 -5.06
CA LEU A 35 -14.79 -4.83 -4.76
C LEU A 35 -14.56 -3.97 -6.01
N LEU A 36 -13.71 -4.42 -6.94
CA LEU A 36 -13.41 -3.73 -8.19
C LEU A 36 -14.35 -4.08 -9.35
N ALA A 37 -15.26 -5.05 -9.18
CA ALA A 37 -16.14 -5.54 -10.23
C ALA A 37 -17.04 -4.46 -10.85
N HIS A 38 -17.35 -3.40 -10.09
CA HIS A 38 -18.15 -2.27 -10.57
C HIS A 38 -17.41 -1.38 -11.59
N LYS A 39 -16.07 -1.38 -11.58
CA LYS A 39 -15.26 -0.59 -12.52
C LYS A 39 -14.96 -1.35 -13.80
N THR A 40 -14.70 -2.65 -13.69
CA THR A 40 -14.31 -3.48 -14.84
C THR A 40 -14.82 -4.91 -14.64
N SER A 41 -15.73 -5.33 -15.51
CA SER A 41 -16.50 -6.57 -15.31
C SER A 41 -15.68 -7.87 -15.41
N GLN A 42 -14.46 -7.81 -15.96
CA GLN A 42 -13.52 -8.93 -16.05
C GLN A 42 -12.08 -8.41 -16.05
N LEU A 43 -11.45 -8.34 -14.87
CA LEU A 43 -10.03 -8.01 -14.75
C LEU A 43 -9.18 -9.29 -14.88
N SER A 44 -8.12 -9.22 -15.69
CA SER A 44 -7.08 -10.25 -15.62
C SER A 44 -6.34 -10.15 -14.29
N HIS A 45 -5.64 -11.22 -13.88
CA HIS A 45 -4.82 -11.19 -12.67
C HIS A 45 -3.74 -10.09 -12.71
N CYS A 46 -3.20 -9.81 -13.90
CA CYS A 46 -2.21 -8.75 -14.08
C CYS A 46 -2.83 -7.36 -13.82
N GLU A 47 -4.02 -7.11 -14.38
CA GLU A 47 -4.77 -5.86 -14.18
C GLU A 47 -5.19 -5.68 -12.71
N LEU A 48 -5.63 -6.77 -12.07
CA LEU A 48 -5.96 -6.77 -10.64
C LEU A 48 -4.74 -6.39 -9.79
N LEU A 49 -3.58 -6.98 -10.07
CA LEU A 49 -2.34 -6.67 -9.36
C LEU A 49 -1.90 -5.23 -9.60
N HIS A 50 -2.02 -4.71 -10.83
CA HIS A 50 -1.76 -3.30 -11.12
C HIS A 50 -2.64 -2.37 -10.28
N ALA A 51 -3.96 -2.61 -10.28
CA ALA A 51 -4.89 -1.80 -9.50
C ALA A 51 -4.60 -1.86 -7.99
N ILE A 52 -4.25 -3.03 -7.46
CA ILE A 52 -3.86 -3.19 -6.06
C ILE A 52 -2.58 -2.40 -5.76
N CYS A 53 -1.57 -2.50 -6.62
CA CYS A 53 -0.31 -1.78 -6.45
C CYS A 53 -0.51 -0.27 -6.47
N ASP A 54 -1.34 0.26 -7.36
CA ASP A 54 -1.63 1.69 -7.43
C ASP A 54 -2.26 2.19 -6.13
N ILE A 55 -3.29 1.48 -5.63
CA ILE A 55 -3.96 1.81 -4.37
C ILE A 55 -2.97 1.73 -3.19
N ALA A 56 -2.18 0.67 -3.14
CA ALA A 56 -1.21 0.46 -2.07
C ALA A 56 -0.10 1.52 -2.08
N ILE A 57 0.39 1.93 -3.25
CA ILE A 57 1.39 2.99 -3.38
C ILE A 57 0.81 4.32 -2.90
N GLU A 58 -0.44 4.62 -3.19
CA GLU A 58 -1.09 5.84 -2.70
C GLU A 58 -1.23 5.85 -1.18
N ASP A 59 -1.58 4.72 -0.56
CA ASP A 59 -1.75 4.61 0.89
C ASP A 59 -0.41 4.59 1.65
N LEU A 60 0.63 3.96 1.07
CA LEU A 60 1.97 3.86 1.66
C LEU A 60 2.83 5.11 1.46
N LYS A 61 2.42 6.05 0.60
CA LYS A 61 3.12 7.33 0.45
C LYS A 61 3.14 8.04 1.80
N PRO A 62 4.31 8.42 2.33
CA PRO A 62 4.39 9.16 3.57
C PRO A 62 3.58 10.44 3.41
N LYS A 63 2.52 10.61 4.22
CA LYS A 63 1.77 11.87 4.27
C LYS A 63 2.78 12.96 4.61
N LYS A 64 3.02 13.87 3.64
CA LYS A 64 3.74 15.10 3.94
C LYS A 64 3.01 15.74 5.12
N PRO A 65 3.71 16.13 6.20
CA PRO A 65 3.05 16.80 7.30
C PRO A 65 2.32 18.01 6.71
N SER A 66 0.99 17.99 6.79
CA SER A 66 0.20 19.14 6.37
C SER A 66 0.61 20.30 7.26
N GLN A 67 0.72 21.53 6.74
CA GLN A 67 1.17 22.69 7.53
C GLN A 67 0.38 22.95 8.83
N LYS A 68 -0.80 22.32 8.98
CA LYS A 68 -1.59 22.31 10.21
C LYS A 68 -0.94 21.53 11.36
N ASP A 69 -0.10 20.54 11.06
CA ASP A 69 0.57 19.69 12.06
C ASP A 69 1.80 20.39 12.67
N LEU A 70 2.47 21.28 11.93
CA LEU A 70 3.60 22.07 12.44
C LEU A 70 3.20 23.20 13.39
N GLN A 71 1.94 23.65 13.39
CA GLN A 71 1.50 24.78 14.21
C GLN A 71 1.08 24.39 15.64
N ASN A 72 1.09 23.10 15.99
CA ASN A 72 0.67 22.64 17.33
C ASN A 72 1.84 22.34 18.29
N VAL A 73 3.09 22.49 17.85
CA VAL A 73 4.26 22.19 18.69
C VAL A 73 4.71 23.40 19.54
N ASP A 74 4.27 24.61 19.22
CA ASP A 74 4.81 25.85 19.83
C ASP A 74 4.07 26.35 21.08
N LYS A 75 2.96 25.70 21.52
CA LYS A 75 2.15 26.22 22.65
C LYS A 75 2.44 25.60 24.02
N THR A 76 3.32 24.61 24.14
CA THR A 76 3.50 23.87 25.42
C THR A 76 4.75 24.25 26.22
N THR A 77 5.67 25.09 25.69
CA THR A 77 6.96 25.34 26.38
C THR A 77 7.00 26.59 27.27
N ALA A 78 5.94 27.42 27.33
CA ALA A 78 5.98 28.71 28.03
C ALA A 78 5.43 28.74 29.48
N GLN A 79 5.30 27.60 30.19
CA GLN A 79 4.87 27.60 31.61
C GLN A 79 5.85 26.97 32.61
N GLN A 80 7.05 26.55 32.20
CA GLN A 80 8.01 25.92 33.13
C GLN A 80 9.27 26.77 33.40
N VAL A 81 9.11 28.08 33.60
CA VAL A 81 10.20 28.94 34.12
C VAL A 81 9.66 30.01 35.10
N CYS A 82 8.81 29.63 36.05
CA CYS A 82 8.42 30.55 37.15
C CYS A 82 8.32 29.89 38.54
N LEU A 83 8.95 28.73 38.75
CA LEU A 83 9.05 28.11 40.07
C LEU A 83 10.47 27.63 40.30
N ARG A 84 11.38 28.58 40.56
CA ARG A 84 12.54 28.34 41.42
C ARG A 84 13.23 29.67 41.79
N GLN A 85 13.12 29.94 43.10
CA GLN A 85 13.86 30.89 43.95
C GLN A 85 13.30 32.30 44.04
#